data_AF-A0A3C1YT99-F1
#
_entry.id   AF-A0A3C1YT99-F1
#
_cell.length_a   1.000
_cell.length_b   1.000
_cell.length_c   1.000
_cell.angle_alpha   90.00
_cell.angle_beta   90.00
_cell.angle_gamma   90.00
#
_symmetry.space_group_name_H-M   'P 1'
#
loop_
_entity.id
_entity.type
_entity.pdbx_description
1 polymer ?
#
loop_
_entity_poly.entity_id
_entity_poly.type
_entity_poly.pdbx_seq_one_letter_code
_entity_poly.pdbx_strand_id
1 'polypeptide(L)'
;MIEDMCHRNMAFTLFHLYHTPKVSVDSIIVKNLSGGLKEVTAIIGNDRVIPTHTFQDSKNKISRPDWVSLHGGKVIIGGVLENRFLGLMKEQKNNPQRLNIENVPGMGSVAVRWIVNGGSSFTVKVDSEKGGKAEKSN
;
A
#
# COMPACT_ATOMS: atom_id res chain seq x y z
N MET A 1 -25.85 -17.45 32.32
CA MET A 1 -24.46 -17.11 32.76
C MET A 1 -23.45 -17.48 31.68
N ILE A 2 -23.63 -18.59 30.96
CA ILE A 2 -22.77 -18.99 29.83
C ILE A 2 -23.01 -18.10 28.60
N GLU A 3 -24.26 -17.76 28.34
CA GLU A 3 -24.71 -16.95 27.21
C GLU A 3 -24.03 -15.57 27.21
N ASP A 4 -23.95 -14.94 28.37
CA ASP A 4 -23.34 -13.63 28.54
C ASP A 4 -21.81 -13.66 28.33
N MET A 5 -21.15 -14.75 28.74
CA MET A 5 -19.73 -14.98 28.43
C MET A 5 -19.51 -15.23 26.93
N CYS A 6 -20.39 -16.01 26.30
CA CYS A 6 -20.37 -16.26 24.85
C CYS A 6 -20.57 -14.96 24.06
N HIS A 7 -21.52 -14.11 24.48
CA HIS A 7 -21.78 -12.82 23.84
C HIS A 7 -20.58 -11.88 23.94
N ARG A 8 -19.93 -11.80 25.11
CA ARG A 8 -18.73 -10.98 25.29
C ARG A 8 -17.55 -11.49 24.45
N ASN A 9 -17.33 -12.79 24.42
CA ASN A 9 -16.30 -13.39 23.57
C ASN A 9 -16.57 -13.11 22.10
N MET A 10 -17.82 -13.27 21.64
CA MET A 10 -18.22 -12.95 20.27
C MET A 10 -17.98 -11.47 19.95
N ALA A 11 -18.43 -10.55 20.82
CA ALA A 11 -18.24 -9.12 20.63
C ALA A 11 -16.75 -8.75 20.55
N PHE A 12 -15.93 -9.33 21.42
CA PHE A 12 -14.47 -9.17 21.38
C PHE A 12 -13.89 -9.65 20.04
N THR A 13 -14.25 -10.86 19.60
CA THR A 13 -13.75 -11.40 18.33
C THR A 13 -14.17 -10.55 17.13
N LEU A 14 -15.44 -10.13 17.06
CA LEU A 14 -15.93 -9.29 15.97
C LEU A 14 -15.25 -7.92 15.94
N PHE A 15 -15.02 -7.32 17.12
CA PHE A 15 -14.29 -6.06 17.22
C PHE A 15 -12.86 -6.18 16.67
N HIS A 16 -12.15 -7.24 17.04
CA HIS A 16 -10.79 -7.47 16.53
C HIS A 16 -10.77 -7.80 15.03
N LEU A 17 -11.74 -8.59 14.56
CA LEU A 17 -11.91 -8.89 13.15
C LEU A 17 -12.18 -7.61 12.34
N TYR A 18 -12.98 -6.69 12.85
CA TYR A 18 -13.23 -5.41 12.19
C TYR A 18 -11.95 -4.57 12.06
N HIS A 19 -11.05 -4.64 13.05
CA HIS A 19 -9.80 -3.90 13.09
C HIS A 19 -8.62 -4.60 12.38
N THR A 20 -8.81 -5.78 11.78
CA THR A 20 -7.79 -6.38 10.90
C THR A 20 -7.46 -5.43 9.74
N PRO A 21 -6.25 -5.52 9.16
CA PRO A 21 -5.80 -4.54 8.17
C PRO A 21 -6.78 -4.45 6.99
N LYS A 22 -6.98 -3.23 6.47
CA LYS A 22 -7.75 -3.00 5.25
C LYS A 22 -7.03 -1.96 4.41
N VAL A 23 -6.37 -2.41 3.35
CA VAL A 23 -5.62 -1.51 2.48
C VAL A 23 -6.57 -0.73 1.57
N SER A 24 -6.21 0.51 1.31
CA SER A 24 -6.94 1.41 0.42
C SER A 24 -5.95 2.24 -0.42
N VAL A 25 -6.37 2.67 -1.61
CA VAL A 25 -5.63 3.66 -2.40
C VAL A 25 -6.32 5.00 -2.20
N ASP A 26 -5.70 5.86 -1.38
CA ASP A 26 -6.27 7.15 -1.00
C ASP A 26 -6.28 8.12 -2.18
N SER A 27 -5.14 8.34 -2.80
CA SER A 27 -4.99 9.30 -3.91
C SER A 27 -3.90 8.91 -4.88
N ILE A 28 -4.10 9.32 -6.13
CA ILE A 28 -3.14 9.19 -7.23
C ILE A 28 -2.87 10.60 -7.75
N ILE A 29 -1.64 11.05 -7.62
CA ILE A 29 -1.19 12.39 -7.99
C ILE A 29 -0.25 12.25 -9.18
N VAL A 30 -0.62 12.85 -10.30
CA VAL A 30 0.19 12.84 -11.53
C VAL A 30 0.78 14.22 -11.75
N LYS A 31 2.09 14.30 -11.91
CA LYS A 31 2.80 15.52 -12.29
C LYS A 31 3.57 15.28 -13.59
N ASN A 32 3.47 16.22 -14.52
CA ASN A 32 4.26 16.16 -15.75
C ASN A 32 5.69 16.61 -15.46
N LEU A 33 6.66 15.87 -16.01
CA LEU A 33 8.08 16.18 -16.00
C LEU A 33 8.54 16.55 -17.42
N SER A 34 9.76 17.08 -17.54
CA SER A 34 10.39 17.35 -18.83
C SER A 34 10.62 16.06 -19.63
N GLY A 35 10.58 16.15 -20.96
CA GLY A 35 10.88 15.02 -21.85
C GLY A 35 9.76 13.98 -21.99
N GLY A 36 8.51 14.34 -21.73
CA GLY A 36 7.35 13.43 -21.85
C GLY A 36 7.23 12.42 -20.71
N LEU A 37 8.04 12.59 -19.66
CA LEU A 37 7.97 11.79 -18.44
C LEU A 37 6.85 12.31 -17.53
N LYS A 38 6.29 11.41 -16.73
CA LYS A 38 5.31 11.74 -15.69
C LYS A 38 5.74 11.12 -14.37
N GLU A 39 5.63 11.90 -13.31
CA GLU A 39 5.73 11.44 -11.94
C GLU A 39 4.33 11.02 -11.48
N VAL A 40 4.15 9.76 -11.13
CA VAL A 40 2.90 9.23 -10.56
C VAL A 40 3.18 8.87 -9.11
N THR A 41 2.57 9.59 -8.18
CA THR A 41 2.65 9.32 -6.74
C THR A 41 1.32 8.75 -6.27
N ALA A 42 1.34 7.61 -5.59
CA ALA A 42 0.16 7.03 -4.97
C ALA A 42 0.32 6.96 -3.45
N ILE A 43 -0.77 7.21 -2.74
CA ILE A 43 -0.84 7.06 -1.28
C ILE A 43 -1.65 5.81 -0.99
N ILE A 44 -1.01 4.84 -0.34
CA ILE A 44 -1.63 3.61 0.11
C ILE A 44 -1.89 3.74 1.59
N GLY A 45 -3.16 3.71 1.98
CA GLY A 45 -3.60 3.79 3.35
C GLY A 45 -3.96 2.43 3.92
N ASN A 46 -4.03 2.37 5.26
CA ASN A 46 -4.73 1.31 5.98
C ASN A 46 -5.81 1.96 6.84
N ASP A 47 -7.07 1.66 6.54
CA ASP A 47 -8.22 2.25 7.23
C ASP A 47 -8.38 1.70 8.67
N ARG A 48 -7.52 0.76 9.08
CA ARG A 48 -7.66 -0.06 10.30
C ARG A 48 -6.40 0.01 11.16
N VAL A 49 -6.56 -0.32 12.44
CA VAL A 49 -5.51 -0.15 13.47
C VAL A 49 -4.43 -1.24 13.38
N ILE A 50 -4.77 -2.44 12.93
CA ILE A 50 -3.79 -3.52 12.81
C ILE A 50 -2.98 -3.31 11.52
N PRO A 51 -1.63 -3.33 11.57
CA PRO A 51 -0.78 -3.20 10.39
C PRO A 51 -0.82 -4.47 9.53
N THR A 52 -0.49 -4.35 8.24
CA THR A 52 -0.46 -5.51 7.32
C THR A 52 0.58 -6.54 7.74
N HIS A 53 1.74 -6.10 8.21
CA HIS A 53 2.80 -6.95 8.75
C HIS A 53 3.17 -6.56 10.18
N THR A 54 3.42 -7.57 11.01
CA THR A 54 4.04 -7.34 12.33
C THR A 54 5.54 -7.17 12.17
N PHE A 55 6.20 -6.57 13.14
CA PHE A 55 7.66 -6.43 13.12
C PHE A 55 8.37 -7.78 12.96
N GLN A 56 7.90 -8.82 13.64
CA GLN A 56 8.49 -10.16 13.56
C GLN A 56 8.29 -10.82 12.19
N ASP A 57 7.15 -10.58 11.56
CA ASP A 57 6.83 -11.05 10.22
C ASP A 57 7.74 -10.40 9.18
N SER A 58 7.87 -9.08 9.22
CA SER A 58 8.76 -8.32 8.33
C SER A 58 10.24 -8.66 8.57
N LYS A 59 10.67 -8.80 9.83
CA LYS A 59 12.06 -9.10 10.20
C LYS A 59 12.51 -10.47 9.69
N ASN A 60 11.66 -11.48 9.81
CA ASN A 60 11.99 -12.86 9.43
C ASN A 60 11.49 -13.23 8.03
N LYS A 61 10.80 -12.32 7.33
CA LYS A 61 10.22 -12.55 5.99
C LYS A 61 9.29 -13.77 5.97
N ILE A 62 8.40 -13.87 6.97
CA ILE A 62 7.49 -15.03 7.11
C ILE A 62 6.45 -15.02 5.99
N SER A 63 5.84 -13.87 5.74
CA SER A 63 4.91 -13.66 4.63
C SER A 63 5.53 -12.80 3.52
N ARG A 64 4.88 -12.83 2.35
CA ARG A 64 5.31 -12.01 1.20
C ARG A 64 5.06 -10.52 1.51
N PRO A 65 5.85 -9.59 0.95
CA PRO A 65 5.56 -8.16 1.07
C PRO A 65 4.25 -7.79 0.36
N ASP A 66 3.67 -6.67 0.77
CA ASP A 66 2.53 -6.06 0.10
C ASP A 66 2.95 -5.56 -1.29
N TRP A 67 2.18 -5.91 -2.31
CA TRP A 67 2.48 -5.49 -3.68
C TRP A 67 1.68 -4.27 -4.07
N VAL A 68 2.37 -3.25 -4.58
CA VAL A 68 1.74 -2.11 -5.21
C VAL A 68 2.19 -2.00 -6.64
N SER A 69 1.24 -2.10 -7.57
CA SER A 69 1.51 -2.13 -9.00
C SER A 69 0.86 -0.97 -9.72
N LEU A 70 1.56 -0.45 -10.72
CA LEU A 70 1.08 0.59 -11.60
C LEU A 70 0.77 0.02 -12.99
N HIS A 71 -0.38 0.38 -13.53
CA HIS A 71 -0.81 0.09 -14.89
C HIS A 71 -1.10 1.40 -15.64
N GLY A 72 -0.87 1.42 -16.95
CA GLY A 72 -1.21 2.58 -17.81
C GLY A 72 -0.04 3.36 -18.40
N GLY A 73 1.21 2.92 -18.18
CA GLY A 73 2.39 3.54 -18.80
C GLY A 73 3.65 2.68 -18.64
N LYS A 74 4.74 3.05 -19.33
CA LYS A 74 6.02 2.34 -19.20
C LYS A 74 6.78 2.88 -18.00
N VAL A 75 6.86 2.10 -16.93
CA VAL A 75 7.60 2.46 -15.72
C VAL A 75 9.10 2.39 -15.98
N ILE A 76 9.81 3.48 -15.69
CA ILE A 76 11.28 3.54 -15.76
C ILE A 76 11.87 3.36 -14.36
N ILE A 77 11.36 4.14 -13.40
CA ILE A 77 11.83 4.14 -12.01
C ILE A 77 10.61 3.99 -11.11
N GLY A 78 10.76 3.25 -10.01
CA GLY A 78 9.74 3.11 -8.99
C GLY A 78 10.36 2.88 -7.61
N GLY A 79 9.72 3.40 -6.59
CA GLY A 79 10.19 3.21 -5.22
C GLY A 79 9.22 3.72 -4.16
N VAL A 80 9.61 3.49 -2.91
CA VAL A 80 8.86 3.92 -1.73
C VAL A 80 9.42 5.25 -1.26
N LEU A 81 8.55 6.22 -0.97
CA LEU A 81 8.95 7.52 -0.45
C LEU A 81 9.24 7.40 1.05
N GLU A 82 10.49 7.65 1.45
CA GLU A 82 10.87 7.75 2.86
C GLU A 82 10.42 9.09 3.44
N ASN A 83 10.50 10.15 2.63
CA ASN A 83 9.98 11.46 2.99
C ASN A 83 9.26 12.09 1.81
N ARG A 84 7.92 12.19 1.93
CA ARG A 84 7.06 12.75 0.89
C ARG A 84 7.36 14.22 0.58
N PHE A 85 7.82 14.99 1.57
CA PHE A 85 8.09 16.43 1.44
C PHE A 85 9.44 16.71 0.80
N LEU A 86 10.46 15.92 1.16
CA LEU A 86 11.81 16.04 0.59
C LEU A 86 11.96 15.30 -0.76
N GLY A 87 10.97 14.47 -1.13
CA GLY A 87 11.03 13.67 -2.35
C GLY A 87 12.07 12.54 -2.31
N LEU A 88 12.58 12.22 -1.12
CA LEU A 88 13.54 11.13 -0.93
C LEU A 88 12.81 9.79 -1.11
N MET A 89 13.28 9.02 -2.07
CA MET A 89 12.75 7.71 -2.43
C MET A 89 13.82 6.65 -2.29
N LYS A 90 13.43 5.52 -1.70
CA LYS A 90 14.18 4.27 -1.78
C LYS A 90 13.76 3.52 -3.05
N GLU A 91 14.62 3.57 -4.06
CA GLU A 91 14.38 2.92 -5.36
C GLU A 91 14.33 1.39 -5.22
N GLN A 92 13.40 0.77 -5.96
CA GLN A 92 13.40 -0.67 -6.18
C GLN A 92 14.02 -1.00 -7.54
N LYS A 93 15.28 -1.49 -7.51
CA LYS A 93 16.06 -1.80 -8.71
C LYS A 93 15.41 -2.86 -9.62
N ASN A 94 14.75 -3.85 -9.02
CA ASN A 94 14.15 -4.97 -9.75
C ASN A 94 12.64 -4.79 -9.85
N ASN A 95 12.07 -4.93 -11.06
CA ASN A 95 10.63 -4.82 -11.32
C ASN A 95 10.01 -3.53 -10.76
N PRO A 96 10.42 -2.33 -11.22
CA PRO A 96 9.94 -1.05 -10.69
C PRO A 96 8.43 -0.84 -10.89
N GLN A 97 7.80 -1.60 -11.80
CA GLN A 97 6.36 -1.58 -12.03
C GLN A 97 5.55 -2.12 -10.84
N ARG A 98 6.10 -3.09 -10.10
CA ARG A 98 5.48 -3.68 -8.91
C ARG A 98 6.40 -3.49 -7.71
N LEU A 99 6.07 -2.52 -6.89
CA LEU A 99 6.80 -2.19 -5.67
C LEU A 99 6.43 -3.15 -4.56
N ASN A 100 7.44 -3.60 -3.83
CA ASN A 100 7.30 -4.40 -2.62
C ASN A 100 7.33 -3.45 -1.43
N ILE A 101 6.22 -3.39 -0.69
CA ILE A 101 6.10 -2.64 0.55
C ILE A 101 6.22 -3.63 1.71
N GLU A 102 7.10 -3.36 2.65
CA GLU A 102 7.33 -4.24 3.80
C GLU A 102 6.15 -4.24 4.78
N ASN A 103 5.50 -3.08 4.94
CA ASN A 103 4.34 -2.94 5.82
C ASN A 103 3.55 -1.66 5.49
N VAL A 104 2.22 -1.74 5.56
CA VAL A 104 1.35 -0.58 5.65
C VAL A 104 0.92 -0.42 7.11
N PRO A 105 1.38 0.65 7.81
CA PRO A 105 1.12 0.82 9.23
C PRO A 105 -0.38 1.01 9.49
N GLY A 106 -0.85 0.59 10.67
CA GLY A 106 -2.23 0.77 11.08
C GLY A 106 -2.58 2.25 11.24
N MET A 107 -3.75 2.65 10.73
CA MET A 107 -4.21 4.05 10.65
C MET A 107 -3.16 4.99 10.04
N GLY A 108 -2.31 4.46 9.16
CA GLY A 108 -1.24 5.20 8.53
C GLY A 108 -1.25 4.99 7.03
N SER A 109 -0.24 5.57 6.38
CA SER A 109 -0.11 5.49 4.93
C SER A 109 1.34 5.36 4.51
N VAL A 110 1.56 4.67 3.39
CA VAL A 110 2.82 4.62 2.68
C VAL A 110 2.64 5.33 1.35
N ALA A 111 3.55 6.26 1.04
CA ALA A 111 3.57 6.90 -0.25
C ALA A 111 4.58 6.18 -1.16
N VAL A 112 4.14 5.88 -2.38
CA VAL A 112 5.01 5.31 -3.42
C VAL A 112 4.98 6.21 -4.62
N ARG A 113 6.04 6.13 -5.43
CA ARG A 113 6.13 6.93 -6.62
C ARG A 113 6.80 6.18 -7.75
N TRP A 114 6.36 6.51 -8.95
CA TRP A 114 6.90 6.02 -10.21
C TRP A 114 7.23 7.19 -11.13
N ILE A 115 8.24 7.00 -11.95
CA ILE A 115 8.50 7.80 -13.13
C ILE A 115 8.13 6.94 -14.33
N VAL A 116 7.17 7.41 -15.12
CA VAL A 116 6.64 6.70 -16.28
C VAL A 116 6.87 7.50 -17.54
N ASN A 117 7.10 6.79 -18.65
CA ASN A 117 7.11 7.35 -19.98
C ASN A 117 5.79 7.02 -20.68
N GLY A 118 5.08 8.06 -21.12
CA GLY A 118 3.76 7.95 -21.71
C GLY A 118 2.66 7.56 -20.71
N GLY A 119 1.44 7.38 -21.24
CA GLY A 119 0.25 7.08 -20.45
C GLY A 119 -0.56 8.33 -20.07
N SER A 120 -1.88 8.21 -20.11
CA SER A 120 -2.84 9.27 -19.72
C SER A 120 -3.68 8.88 -18.51
N SER A 121 -4.07 7.61 -18.43
CA SER A 121 -4.81 7.02 -17.31
C SER A 121 -3.93 6.01 -16.59
N PHE A 122 -3.86 6.14 -15.27
CA PHE A 122 -3.07 5.28 -14.40
C PHE A 122 -3.96 4.55 -13.41
N THR A 123 -3.72 3.26 -13.26
CA THR A 123 -4.43 2.41 -12.31
C THR A 123 -3.44 1.80 -11.34
N VAL A 124 -3.63 2.09 -10.06
CA VAL A 124 -2.81 1.57 -8.96
C VAL A 124 -3.57 0.42 -8.31
N LYS A 125 -2.93 -0.75 -8.23
CA LYS A 125 -3.46 -1.91 -7.52
C LYS A 125 -2.58 -2.25 -6.34
N VAL A 126 -3.21 -2.47 -5.20
CA VAL A 126 -2.59 -2.93 -3.95
C VAL A 126 -3.06 -4.35 -3.68
N ASP A 127 -2.14 -5.25 -3.40
CA ASP A 127 -2.40 -6.64 -3.04
C ASP A 127 -1.60 -7.00 -1.78
N SER A 128 -2.32 -6.98 -0.65
CA SER A 128 -1.81 -7.39 0.66
C SER A 128 -2.37 -8.75 1.03
N GLU A 129 -1.54 -9.63 1.58
CA GLU A 129 -1.97 -10.97 2.02
C GLU A 129 -2.99 -10.88 3.16
N LYS A 130 -2.82 -9.92 4.08
CA LYS A 130 -3.67 -9.73 5.27
C LYS A 130 -4.61 -8.54 5.14
N GLY A 131 -4.23 -7.52 4.37
CA GLY A 131 -5.01 -6.30 4.17
C GLY A 131 -6.04 -6.37 3.03
N GLY A 132 -6.00 -7.44 2.23
CA GLY A 132 -6.87 -7.61 1.06
C GLY A 132 -6.34 -6.86 -0.17
N LYS A 133 -7.23 -6.65 -1.14
CA LYS A 133 -6.90 -5.99 -2.42
C LYS A 133 -7.69 -4.71 -2.61
N ALA A 134 -7.04 -3.70 -3.16
CA ALA A 134 -7.67 -2.43 -3.51
C ALA A 134 -7.15 -1.93 -4.85
N GLU A 135 -8.00 -1.22 -5.60
CA GLU A 135 -7.67 -0.68 -6.91
C GLU A 135 -8.29 0.72 -7.05
N LYS A 136 -7.53 1.64 -7.64
CA LYS A 136 -8.03 2.98 -7.98
C LYS A 136 -7.41 3.44 -9.29
N SER A 137 -8.21 4.11 -10.10
CA SER A 137 -7.78 4.81 -11.30
C SER A 137 -7.87 6.32 -11.07
N ASN A 138 -7.01 7.08 -11.76
CA ASN A 138 -7.00 8.54 -11.70
C ASN A 138 -7.97 9.19 -12.69
#